data_AF-A0A2V6RLL1-F1
#
_entry.id   AF-A0A2V6RLL1-F1
#
_cell.length_a   1.000
_cell.length_b   1.000
_cell.length_c   1.000
_cell.angle_alpha   90.00
_cell.angle_beta   90.00
_cell.angle_gamma   90.00
#
_symmetry.space_group_name_H-M   'P 1'
#
loop_
_entity.id
_entity.type
_entity.pdbx_description
1 polymer ?
#
loop_
_entity_poly.entity_id
_entity_poly.type
_entity_poly.pdbx_seq_one_letter_code
_entity_poly.pdbx_strand_id
1 'polypeptide(L)'
;MAYQVLARKYRPQAFDAVVGQDAITRTLRNALASGRIAHAYLFAGPRGVGKTTTARLLAKALLCPQRAGAEPCGICGVCQEIQAGSAVDVIEIDGASNRKIDDVRTLRENVKYAPARGRVKVYIIDEVHQLTGDAFDALLKTLEEPPSHVVFILATTDPRDIPATILSRVQRFDFKPIPPETLGASLTAILDAEKVRFDPAALPLIARGAEGSLRDALSLLDTALAYGGGVLEVEATARLLGASAPAEVRRFAAAMVAHDAAAALEAIDRAARDGEDLGALVRETIEVWRRVLVLKAAPTAKLPDLTPAEVDELHALGEPVSLDELLYVLRAFLEADAQMRESPQPRVELEIAVVRAARRPVPATLEEIVRKVDEAEARLRQAAVAGQASARPAVQGDLLSSSPRRPVEPPPEPARRPPERASKEAPPLTAPDLAAGWALVVEEVTRTKAMLGAVVNQATPVDLADGQLTIRLEGNHFHREMLADRTNREIVLQAVRRHIAGATRLEVSGGAAGSGDVQQHPVVQAALEQFGGEVVAVRPRAPEGEDQ
;
A
#
# COMPACT_ATOMS: atom_id res chain seq x y z
N MET A 1 -4.52 -45.20 -2.58
CA MET A 1 -3.91 -44.20 -1.68
C MET A 1 -4.72 -42.92 -1.79
N ALA A 2 -5.01 -42.23 -0.69
CA ALA A 2 -5.69 -40.94 -0.74
C ALA A 2 -4.83 -39.94 -1.52
N TYR A 3 -5.44 -39.16 -2.41
CA TYR A 3 -4.74 -38.08 -3.14
C TYR A 3 -4.09 -37.13 -2.14
N GLN A 4 -2.82 -36.81 -2.35
CA GLN A 4 -2.08 -35.85 -1.54
C GLN A 4 -1.65 -34.69 -2.43
N VAL A 5 -2.09 -33.48 -2.05
CA VAL A 5 -1.73 -32.21 -2.70
C VAL A 5 -0.19 -32.10 -2.84
N LEU A 6 0.29 -31.67 -4.00
CA LEU A 6 1.72 -31.56 -4.33
C LEU A 6 2.47 -30.71 -3.31
N ALA A 7 1.86 -29.61 -2.86
CA ALA A 7 2.43 -28.73 -1.82
C ALA A 7 2.74 -29.46 -0.50
N ARG A 8 2.05 -30.57 -0.19
CA ARG A 8 2.33 -31.42 0.98
C ARG A 8 3.28 -32.56 0.63
N LYS A 9 3.12 -33.18 -0.55
CA LYS A 9 3.95 -34.31 -1.03
C LYS A 9 5.41 -33.90 -1.22
N TYR A 10 5.65 -32.75 -1.83
CA TYR A 10 6.96 -32.21 -2.17
C TYR A 10 7.53 -31.24 -1.13
N ARG A 11 6.99 -31.24 0.10
CA ARG A 11 7.56 -30.42 1.17
C ARG A 11 9.01 -30.88 1.44
N PRO A 12 10.02 -29.99 1.34
CA PRO A 12 11.42 -30.34 1.55
C PRO A 12 11.68 -31.14 2.83
N GLN A 13 12.48 -32.21 2.72
CA GLN A 13 12.84 -33.11 3.82
C GLN A 13 14.30 -32.96 4.29
N ALA A 14 15.12 -32.23 3.53
CA ALA A 14 16.52 -31.91 3.81
C ALA A 14 16.78 -30.44 3.50
N PHE A 15 17.85 -29.85 4.05
CA PHE A 15 18.16 -28.44 3.80
C PHE A 15 18.49 -28.16 2.33
N ASP A 16 19.13 -29.11 1.65
CA ASP A 16 19.50 -29.01 0.23
C ASP A 16 18.29 -29.03 -0.72
N ALA A 17 17.13 -29.50 -0.25
CA ALA A 17 15.88 -29.50 -1.02
C ALA A 17 15.08 -28.19 -0.87
N VAL A 18 15.53 -27.24 -0.04
CA VAL A 18 14.86 -25.95 0.13
C VAL A 18 15.23 -25.03 -1.03
N VAL A 19 14.25 -24.73 -1.87
CA VAL A 19 14.44 -23.99 -3.12
C VAL A 19 14.67 -22.49 -2.85
N GLY A 20 15.74 -21.93 -3.44
CA GLY A 20 15.97 -20.48 -3.50
C GLY A 20 16.50 -19.81 -2.21
N GLN A 21 16.90 -20.59 -1.20
CA GLN A 21 17.33 -20.08 0.12
C GLN A 21 18.73 -20.55 0.51
N ASP A 22 19.64 -20.70 -0.45
CA ASP A 22 20.97 -21.34 -0.27
C ASP A 22 21.82 -20.70 0.83
N ALA A 23 21.79 -19.36 0.95
CA ALA A 23 22.56 -18.66 1.98
C ALA A 23 22.05 -19.01 3.40
N ILE A 24 20.74 -19.14 3.57
CA ILE A 24 20.10 -19.45 4.86
C ILE A 24 20.38 -20.90 5.22
N THR A 25 20.09 -21.83 4.31
CA THR A 25 20.28 -23.27 4.52
C THR A 25 21.74 -23.60 4.81
N ARG A 26 22.68 -22.99 4.09
CA ARG A 26 24.13 -23.13 4.33
C ARG A 26 24.52 -22.61 5.72
N THR A 27 23.99 -21.47 6.14
CA THR A 27 24.30 -20.88 7.45
C THR A 27 23.79 -21.77 8.58
N LEU A 28 22.55 -22.25 8.49
CA LEU A 28 21.97 -23.17 9.47
C LEU A 28 22.75 -24.50 9.52
N ARG A 29 23.13 -25.04 8.36
CA ARG A 29 23.97 -26.25 8.30
C ARG A 29 25.31 -26.05 9.00
N ASN A 30 25.97 -24.92 8.78
CA ASN A 30 27.24 -24.60 9.45
C ASN A 30 27.08 -24.44 10.97
N ALA A 31 25.99 -23.82 11.42
CA ALA A 31 25.67 -23.70 12.84
C ALA A 31 25.46 -25.09 13.49
N LEU A 32 24.71 -25.97 12.83
CA LEU A 32 24.48 -27.36 13.25
C LEU A 32 25.77 -28.19 13.31
N ALA A 33 26.63 -28.06 12.29
CA ALA A 33 27.91 -28.78 12.24
C ALA A 33 28.89 -28.28 13.32
N SER A 34 28.91 -26.97 13.61
CA SER A 34 29.81 -26.39 14.60
C SER A 34 29.26 -26.38 16.03
N GLY A 35 28.02 -26.82 16.25
CA GLY A 35 27.35 -26.80 17.56
C GLY A 35 26.98 -25.40 18.07
N ARG A 36 27.12 -24.36 17.24
CA ARG A 36 26.80 -22.97 17.59
C ARG A 36 25.33 -22.66 17.31
N ILE A 37 24.45 -23.24 18.12
CA ILE A 37 23.00 -23.07 18.02
C ILE A 37 22.58 -21.86 18.85
N ALA A 38 21.81 -20.94 18.26
CA ALA A 38 21.20 -19.84 18.98
C ALA A 38 19.99 -20.35 19.77
N HIS A 39 19.69 -19.71 20.89
CA HIS A 39 18.50 -20.00 21.68
C HIS A 39 17.21 -19.55 20.98
N ALA A 40 17.30 -18.58 20.06
CA ALA A 40 16.16 -18.08 19.31
C ALA A 40 16.52 -17.66 17.88
N TYR A 41 15.63 -18.00 16.95
CA TYR A 41 15.72 -17.71 15.52
C TYR A 41 14.48 -16.92 15.08
N LEU A 42 14.67 -15.95 14.18
CA LEU A 42 13.56 -15.27 13.50
C LEU A 42 13.67 -15.49 11.99
N PHE A 43 12.70 -16.18 11.41
CA PHE A 43 12.57 -16.39 9.98
C PHE A 43 11.55 -15.38 9.43
N ALA A 44 12.04 -14.38 8.72
CA ALA A 44 11.22 -13.31 8.15
C ALA A 44 11.16 -13.44 6.63
N GLY A 45 10.02 -13.11 6.02
CA GLY A 45 9.90 -13.03 4.57
C GLY A 45 8.50 -13.41 4.07
N PRO A 46 8.24 -13.34 2.76
CA PRO A 46 6.91 -13.56 2.19
C PRO A 46 6.33 -14.94 2.54
N ARG A 47 5.01 -15.11 2.39
CA ARG A 47 4.38 -16.42 2.60
C ARG A 47 4.88 -17.44 1.57
N GLY A 48 4.92 -18.71 1.95
CA GLY A 48 5.20 -19.82 1.02
C GLY A 48 6.63 -19.95 0.47
N VAL A 49 7.57 -19.09 0.88
CA VAL A 49 9.01 -19.17 0.53
C VAL A 49 9.81 -20.21 1.32
N GLY A 50 9.18 -20.92 2.28
CA GLY A 50 9.79 -22.03 2.99
C GLY A 50 10.09 -21.82 4.49
N LYS A 51 9.70 -20.71 5.11
CA LYS A 51 9.97 -20.40 6.54
C LYS A 51 9.64 -21.55 7.51
N THR A 52 8.37 -21.96 7.57
CA THR A 52 7.88 -23.04 8.45
C THR A 52 8.50 -24.39 8.10
N THR A 53 8.79 -24.63 6.81
CA THR A 53 9.48 -25.84 6.37
C THR A 53 10.90 -25.90 6.92
N THR A 54 11.66 -24.81 6.78
CA THR A 54 13.02 -24.69 7.32
C THR A 54 13.01 -24.76 8.85
N ALA A 55 11.98 -24.22 9.52
CA ALA A 55 11.80 -24.35 10.97
C ALA A 55 11.67 -25.82 11.40
N ARG A 56 10.84 -26.59 10.70
CA ARG A 56 10.71 -28.04 10.94
C ARG A 56 11.99 -28.80 10.62
N LEU A 57 12.72 -28.43 9.57
CA LEU A 57 14.02 -29.06 9.24
C LEU A 57 15.06 -28.79 10.34
N LEU A 58 15.11 -27.56 10.87
CA LEU A 58 15.97 -27.23 12.00
C LEU A 58 15.56 -28.01 13.25
N ALA A 59 14.27 -28.10 13.56
CA ALA A 59 13.78 -28.92 14.68
C ALA A 59 14.15 -30.40 14.52
N LYS A 60 13.98 -30.97 13.32
CA LYS A 60 14.43 -32.34 13.01
C LYS A 60 15.94 -32.49 13.22
N ALA A 61 16.74 -31.55 12.73
CA ALA A 61 18.20 -31.62 12.88
C ALA A 61 18.63 -31.47 14.34
N LEU A 62 17.92 -30.69 15.17
CA LEU A 62 18.26 -30.57 16.60
C LEU A 62 17.92 -31.84 17.39
N LEU A 63 16.85 -32.54 17.02
CA LEU A 63 16.31 -33.68 17.76
C LEU A 63 16.70 -35.05 17.19
N CYS A 64 17.23 -35.11 15.96
CA CYS A 64 17.56 -36.36 15.30
C CYS A 64 18.73 -37.09 16.01
N PRO A 65 18.51 -38.30 16.56
CA PRO A 65 19.56 -39.07 17.22
C PRO A 65 20.61 -39.58 16.23
N GLN A 66 20.23 -39.80 14.97
CA GLN A 66 21.06 -40.33 13.89
C GLN A 66 21.52 -39.23 12.91
N ARG A 67 21.69 -38.00 13.40
CA ARG A 67 22.06 -36.87 12.54
C ARG A 67 23.46 -37.08 11.96
N ALA A 68 23.58 -36.96 10.64
CA ALA A 68 24.86 -36.99 9.94
C ALA A 68 25.31 -35.56 9.62
N GLY A 69 26.24 -35.02 10.41
CA GLY A 69 26.69 -33.64 10.28
C GLY A 69 25.56 -32.64 10.56
N ALA A 70 25.08 -31.98 9.51
CA ALA A 70 24.01 -30.99 9.57
C ALA A 70 22.64 -31.51 9.15
N GLU A 71 22.57 -32.62 8.41
CA GLU A 71 21.32 -33.10 7.84
C GLU A 71 20.58 -34.07 8.78
N PRO A 72 19.26 -33.90 8.96
CA PRO A 72 18.45 -34.89 9.67
C PRO A 72 18.35 -36.18 8.84
N CYS A 73 18.29 -37.34 9.49
CA CYS A 73 18.23 -38.63 8.77
C CYS A 73 16.91 -38.88 8.03
N GLY A 74 15.83 -38.19 8.41
CA GLY A 74 14.49 -38.33 7.80
C GLY A 74 13.74 -39.64 8.12
N ILE A 75 14.45 -40.69 8.54
CA ILE A 75 13.89 -42.05 8.68
C ILE A 75 13.63 -42.47 10.14
N CYS A 76 14.26 -41.84 11.13
CA CYS A 76 14.07 -42.20 12.53
C CYS A 76 12.68 -41.75 13.05
N GLY A 77 12.20 -42.39 14.12
CA GLY A 77 10.88 -42.10 14.71
C GLY A 77 10.67 -40.62 15.02
N VAL A 78 11.68 -39.94 15.58
CA VAL A 78 11.61 -38.49 15.87
C VAL A 78 11.44 -37.67 14.59
N CYS A 79 12.19 -37.97 13.52
CA CYS A 79 12.04 -37.26 12.25
C CYS A 79 10.66 -37.47 11.63
N GLN A 80 10.10 -38.67 11.74
CA GLN A 80 8.76 -39.00 11.25
C GLN A 80 7.67 -38.31 12.08
N GLU A 81 7.78 -38.31 13.41
CA GLU A 81 6.86 -37.61 14.31
C GLU A 81 6.84 -36.09 14.04
N ILE A 82 8.01 -35.46 13.86
CA ILE A 82 8.09 -34.02 13.52
C ILE A 82 7.47 -33.75 12.14
N GLN A 83 7.70 -34.64 11.17
CA GLN A 83 7.09 -34.52 9.84
C GLN A 83 5.57 -34.64 9.89
N ALA A 84 5.05 -35.52 10.76
CA ALA A 84 3.63 -35.71 11.00
C ALA A 84 2.99 -34.60 11.85
N GLY A 85 3.80 -33.78 12.54
CA GLY A 85 3.33 -32.76 13.47
C GLY A 85 2.87 -33.31 14.82
N SER A 86 3.36 -34.49 15.21
CA SER A 86 2.96 -35.19 16.45
C SER A 86 4.10 -35.34 17.45
N ALA A 87 5.24 -34.68 17.22
CA ALA A 87 6.40 -34.76 18.11
C ALA A 87 6.14 -34.01 19.42
N VAL A 88 6.35 -34.69 20.56
CA VAL A 88 6.08 -34.14 21.90
C VAL A 88 6.99 -32.94 22.23
N ASP A 89 8.25 -33.00 21.81
CA ASP A 89 9.25 -31.97 22.08
C ASP A 89 9.31 -30.86 21.02
N VAL A 90 8.38 -30.85 20.05
CA VAL A 90 8.21 -29.77 19.08
C VAL A 90 6.80 -29.21 19.20
N ILE A 91 6.70 -28.00 19.72
CA ILE A 91 5.43 -27.31 19.92
C ILE A 91 5.29 -26.28 18.81
N GLU A 92 4.41 -26.56 17.85
CA GLU A 92 4.02 -25.61 16.80
C GLU A 92 2.79 -24.81 17.27
N ILE A 93 2.92 -23.48 17.25
CA ILE A 93 1.87 -22.53 17.59
C ILE A 93 1.66 -21.62 16.40
N ASP A 94 0.42 -21.50 15.97
CA ASP A 94 0.02 -20.48 15.02
C ASP A 94 -0.36 -19.21 15.78
N GLY A 95 0.42 -18.14 15.58
CA GLY A 95 0.21 -16.84 16.19
C GLY A 95 -1.13 -16.21 15.82
N ALA A 96 -1.69 -16.53 14.65
CA ALA A 96 -3.02 -16.05 14.25
C ALA A 96 -4.15 -16.69 15.08
N SER A 97 -3.96 -17.95 15.50
CA SER A 97 -4.93 -18.71 16.28
C SER A 97 -4.74 -18.58 17.81
N ASN A 98 -3.52 -18.28 18.25
CA ASN A 98 -3.13 -18.24 19.67
C ASN A 98 -2.65 -16.83 20.06
N ARG A 99 -3.46 -15.82 19.73
CA ARG A 99 -3.09 -14.40 19.87
C ARG A 99 -3.02 -13.94 21.33
N LYS A 100 -3.72 -14.63 22.24
CA LYS A 100 -4.04 -14.13 23.57
C LYS A 100 -2.87 -14.32 24.54
N ILE A 101 -2.82 -13.44 25.54
CA ILE A 101 -1.81 -13.47 26.60
C ILE A 101 -1.80 -14.79 27.39
N ASP A 102 -2.97 -15.42 27.59
CA ASP A 102 -3.09 -16.64 28.38
C ASP A 102 -2.39 -17.83 27.70
N ASP A 103 -2.51 -17.96 26.38
CA ASP A 103 -1.85 -19.02 25.60
C ASP A 103 -0.32 -18.92 25.74
N VAL A 104 0.20 -17.69 25.69
CA VAL A 104 1.63 -17.43 25.86
C VAL A 104 2.09 -17.59 27.31
N ARG A 105 1.25 -17.28 28.29
CA ARG A 105 1.55 -17.56 29.71
C ARG A 105 1.66 -19.06 29.97
N THR A 106 0.73 -19.85 29.42
CA THR A 106 0.80 -21.31 29.48
C THR A 106 2.06 -21.83 28.78
N LEU A 107 2.43 -21.28 27.62
CA LEU A 107 3.70 -21.59 26.99
C LEU A 107 4.88 -21.30 27.92
N ARG A 108 4.93 -20.10 28.53
CA ARG A 108 6.02 -19.68 29.42
C ARG A 108 6.18 -20.61 30.63
N GLU A 109 5.08 -21.07 31.19
CA GLU A 109 5.10 -22.05 32.27
C GLU A 109 5.64 -23.40 31.78
N ASN A 110 5.20 -23.83 30.59
CA ASN A 110 5.62 -25.09 29.99
C ASN A 110 7.08 -25.12 29.52
N VAL A 111 7.68 -23.95 29.27
CA VAL A 111 9.09 -23.79 28.86
C VAL A 111 10.06 -24.20 29.98
N LYS A 112 9.64 -24.10 31.25
CA LYS A 112 10.48 -24.44 32.40
C LYS A 112 10.76 -25.95 32.52
N TYR A 113 9.89 -26.78 31.98
CA TYR A 113 10.03 -28.24 32.06
C TYR A 113 11.03 -28.77 31.05
N ALA A 114 11.80 -29.77 31.46
CA ALA A 114 12.75 -30.48 30.60
C ALA A 114 12.05 -31.19 29.43
N PRO A 115 12.76 -31.46 28.32
CA PRO A 115 12.22 -32.23 27.19
C PRO A 115 11.88 -33.67 27.60
N ALA A 116 10.86 -34.25 26.97
CA ALA A 116 10.36 -35.59 27.31
C ALA A 116 11.22 -36.73 26.73
N ARG A 117 11.78 -36.54 25.53
CA ARG A 117 12.60 -37.54 24.82
C ARG A 117 13.87 -36.94 24.20
N GLY A 118 13.84 -35.66 23.87
CA GLY A 118 14.90 -34.95 23.16
C GLY A 118 15.98 -34.34 24.05
N ARG A 119 17.00 -33.75 23.39
CA ARG A 119 18.03 -32.93 24.06
C ARG A 119 17.55 -31.50 24.32
N VAL A 120 16.64 -31.04 23.48
CA VAL A 120 16.06 -29.70 23.53
C VAL A 120 14.55 -29.80 23.31
N LYS A 121 13.83 -28.75 23.65
CA LYS A 121 12.42 -28.55 23.37
C LYS A 121 12.31 -27.37 22.42
N VAL A 122 11.71 -27.60 21.25
CA VAL A 122 11.65 -26.61 20.17
C VAL A 122 10.26 -26.00 20.13
N TYR A 123 10.20 -24.67 20.17
CA TYR A 123 8.96 -23.91 20.03
C TYR A 123 8.98 -23.20 18.68
N ILE A 124 8.08 -23.58 17.79
CA ILE A 124 7.89 -22.94 16.49
C ILE A 124 6.65 -22.07 16.60
N ILE A 125 6.81 -20.75 16.48
CA ILE A 125 5.70 -19.80 16.51
C ILE A 125 5.58 -19.20 15.11
N ASP A 126 4.58 -19.65 14.35
CA ASP A 126 4.30 -19.15 13.01
C ASP A 126 3.44 -17.89 13.05
N GLU A 127 3.57 -17.02 12.04
CA GLU A 127 2.92 -15.70 11.98
C GLU A 127 2.99 -14.91 13.31
N VAL A 128 4.19 -14.87 13.94
CA VAL A 128 4.42 -14.33 15.29
C VAL A 128 4.00 -12.85 15.46
N HIS A 129 3.99 -12.06 14.38
CA HIS A 129 3.48 -10.68 14.41
C HIS A 129 1.99 -10.57 14.76
N GLN A 130 1.23 -11.67 14.67
CA GLN A 130 -0.19 -11.68 15.03
C GLN A 130 -0.44 -11.72 16.55
N LEU A 131 0.61 -11.98 17.35
CA LEU A 131 0.53 -11.92 18.82
C LEU A 131 0.23 -10.51 19.31
N THR A 132 -0.49 -10.40 20.43
CA THR A 132 -0.71 -9.10 21.07
C THR A 132 0.57 -8.57 21.73
N GLY A 133 0.61 -7.26 22.01
CA GLY A 133 1.74 -6.65 22.74
C GLY A 133 2.03 -7.34 24.07
N ASP A 134 0.99 -7.58 24.87
CA ASP A 134 1.15 -8.28 26.15
C ASP A 134 1.69 -9.71 26.01
N ALA A 135 1.39 -10.39 24.89
CA ALA A 135 1.92 -11.71 24.58
C ALA A 135 3.42 -11.63 24.23
N PHE A 136 3.86 -10.62 23.49
CA PHE A 136 5.29 -10.38 23.27
C PHE A 136 6.04 -10.12 24.58
N ASP A 137 5.49 -9.30 25.48
CA ASP A 137 6.10 -9.01 26.77
C ASP A 137 6.22 -10.25 27.66
N ALA A 138 5.24 -11.16 27.58
CA ALA A 138 5.29 -12.43 28.27
C ALA A 138 6.42 -13.35 27.75
N LEU A 139 6.75 -13.28 26.45
CA LEU A 139 7.87 -14.01 25.83
C LEU A 139 9.23 -13.40 26.17
N LEU A 140 9.33 -12.07 26.31
CA LEU A 140 10.60 -11.35 26.52
C LEU A 140 11.44 -11.93 27.66
N LYS A 141 10.82 -12.18 28.83
CA LYS A 141 11.53 -12.77 29.98
C LYS A 141 12.19 -14.11 29.65
N THR A 142 11.57 -14.88 28.77
CA THR A 142 12.04 -16.21 28.37
C THR A 142 13.10 -16.13 27.28
N LEU A 143 13.05 -15.11 26.43
CA LEU A 143 14.08 -14.85 25.42
C LEU A 143 15.31 -14.16 26.02
N GLU A 144 15.15 -13.42 27.11
CA GLU A 144 16.24 -12.82 27.89
C GLU A 144 17.05 -13.86 28.67
N GLU A 145 16.36 -14.77 29.35
CA GLU A 145 16.96 -15.83 30.16
C GLU A 145 16.44 -17.21 29.71
N PRO A 146 16.79 -17.67 28.50
CA PRO A 146 16.27 -18.92 27.96
C PRO A 146 16.87 -20.12 28.71
N PRO A 147 16.04 -21.11 29.10
CA PRO A 147 16.56 -22.38 29.59
C PRO A 147 17.46 -23.04 28.54
N SER A 148 18.56 -23.67 28.97
CA SER A 148 19.55 -24.27 28.06
C SER A 148 19.00 -25.39 27.17
N HIS A 149 17.86 -25.98 27.55
CA HIS A 149 17.18 -27.01 26.79
C HIS A 149 16.10 -26.47 25.85
N VAL A 150 16.01 -25.16 25.60
CA VAL A 150 14.92 -24.55 24.82
C VAL A 150 15.46 -23.83 23.60
N VAL A 151 14.81 -24.04 22.45
CA VAL A 151 15.08 -23.30 21.21
C VAL A 151 13.78 -22.72 20.66
N PHE A 152 13.75 -21.41 20.44
CA PHE A 152 12.64 -20.72 19.79
C PHE A 152 12.92 -20.54 18.30
N ILE A 153 11.91 -20.79 17.46
CA ILE A 153 11.92 -20.48 16.04
C ILE A 153 10.65 -19.67 15.76
N LEU A 154 10.83 -18.37 15.60
CA LEU A 154 9.77 -17.43 15.27
C LEU A 154 9.71 -17.28 13.75
N ALA A 155 8.52 -17.32 13.16
CA ALA A 155 8.34 -17.04 11.73
C ALA A 155 7.34 -15.90 11.54
N THR A 156 7.64 -15.01 10.59
CA THR A 156 6.77 -13.85 10.29
C THR A 156 6.74 -13.53 8.80
N THR A 157 5.58 -13.07 8.32
CA THR A 157 5.43 -12.45 6.99
C THR A 157 5.70 -10.95 7.02
N ASP A 158 5.41 -10.26 8.14
CA ASP A 158 5.76 -8.85 8.35
C ASP A 158 6.81 -8.71 9.47
N PRO A 159 8.09 -8.44 9.14
CA PRO A 159 9.13 -8.24 10.15
C PRO A 159 9.06 -6.85 10.82
N ARG A 160 8.31 -5.89 10.28
CA ARG A 160 8.22 -4.53 10.84
C ARG A 160 7.34 -4.49 12.09
N ASP A 161 6.38 -5.40 12.15
CA ASP A 161 5.47 -5.56 13.28
C ASP A 161 6.13 -6.27 14.48
N ILE A 162 7.40 -6.68 14.34
CA ILE A 162 8.15 -7.33 15.42
C ILE A 162 8.86 -6.28 16.28
N PRO A 163 8.63 -6.23 17.60
CA PRO A 163 9.29 -5.28 18.48
C PRO A 163 10.83 -5.37 18.43
N ALA A 164 11.51 -4.22 18.46
CA ALA A 164 12.97 -4.16 18.48
C ALA A 164 13.60 -4.91 19.67
N THR A 165 12.86 -5.00 20.79
CA THR A 165 13.24 -5.78 21.97
C THR A 165 13.37 -7.27 21.68
N ILE A 166 12.56 -7.82 20.77
CA ILE A 166 12.68 -9.20 20.28
C ILE A 166 13.81 -9.31 19.26
N LEU A 167 13.88 -8.39 18.30
CA LEU A 167 14.87 -8.41 17.23
C LEU A 167 16.32 -8.42 17.75
N SER A 168 16.58 -7.76 18.88
CA SER A 168 17.90 -7.75 19.54
C SER A 168 18.31 -9.08 20.18
N ARG A 169 17.39 -10.03 20.35
CA ARG A 169 17.60 -11.30 21.06
C ARG A 169 17.49 -12.54 20.18
N VAL A 170 17.20 -12.35 18.89
CA VAL A 170 17.00 -13.45 17.94
C VAL A 170 18.05 -13.39 16.83
N GLN A 171 18.45 -14.56 16.34
CA GLN A 171 19.20 -14.62 15.08
C GLN A 171 18.23 -14.51 13.90
N ARG A 172 18.26 -13.37 13.22
CA ARG A 172 17.36 -13.07 12.09
C ARG A 172 17.87 -13.66 10.78
N PHE A 173 16.95 -14.28 10.03
CA PHE A 173 17.14 -14.78 8.67
C PHE A 173 16.02 -14.26 7.77
N ASP A 174 16.39 -13.49 6.75
CA ASP A 174 15.47 -12.90 5.77
C ASP A 174 15.37 -13.79 4.52
N PHE A 175 14.26 -14.49 4.40
CA PHE A 175 13.88 -15.29 3.25
C PHE A 175 13.44 -14.40 2.10
N LYS A 176 13.94 -14.71 0.91
CA LYS A 176 13.66 -13.95 -0.30
C LYS A 176 12.57 -14.61 -1.15
N PRO A 177 11.79 -13.85 -1.94
CA PRO A 177 10.99 -14.43 -3.00
C PRO A 177 11.86 -15.33 -3.90
N ILE A 178 11.32 -16.48 -4.31
CA ILE A 178 12.03 -17.42 -5.19
C ILE A 178 12.01 -16.84 -6.62
N PRO A 179 13.16 -16.73 -7.31
CA PRO A 179 13.19 -16.26 -8.68
C PRO A 179 12.34 -17.11 -9.63
N PRO A 180 11.68 -16.52 -10.65
CA PRO A 180 10.82 -17.26 -11.57
C PRO A 180 11.53 -18.43 -12.29
N GLU A 181 12.79 -18.26 -12.68
CA GLU A 181 13.59 -19.33 -13.29
C GLU A 181 13.78 -20.53 -12.34
N THR A 182 14.15 -20.27 -11.09
CA THR A 182 14.33 -21.29 -10.06
C THR A 182 13.02 -21.99 -9.73
N LEU A 183 11.92 -21.24 -9.68
CA LEU A 183 10.60 -21.78 -9.43
C LEU A 183 10.16 -22.66 -10.60
N GLY A 184 10.33 -22.20 -11.85
CA GLY A 184 10.05 -22.96 -13.06
C GLY A 184 10.84 -24.27 -13.12
N ALA A 185 12.14 -24.24 -12.82
CA ALA A 185 12.98 -25.44 -12.77
C ALA A 185 12.49 -26.46 -11.72
N SER A 186 12.07 -25.96 -10.55
CA SER A 186 11.48 -26.80 -9.50
C SER A 186 10.16 -27.45 -9.96
N LEU A 187 9.27 -26.69 -10.59
CA LEU A 187 8.00 -27.20 -11.13
C LEU A 187 8.23 -28.25 -12.22
N THR A 188 9.19 -28.03 -13.12
CA THR A 188 9.58 -29.01 -14.15
C THR A 188 10.02 -30.33 -13.51
N ALA A 189 10.94 -30.28 -12.53
CA ALA A 189 11.43 -31.48 -11.85
C ALA A 189 10.30 -32.26 -11.16
N ILE A 190 9.31 -31.56 -10.61
CA ILE A 190 8.12 -32.17 -9.99
C ILE A 190 7.21 -32.81 -11.03
N LEU A 191 6.93 -32.13 -12.14
CA LEU A 191 6.09 -32.66 -13.22
C LEU A 191 6.71 -33.90 -13.87
N ASP A 192 8.02 -33.89 -14.07
CA ASP A 192 8.77 -35.04 -14.58
C ASP A 192 8.71 -36.22 -13.60
N ALA A 193 8.84 -35.97 -12.30
CA ALA A 193 8.72 -37.00 -11.26
C ALA A 193 7.31 -37.59 -11.17
N GLU A 194 6.27 -36.78 -11.36
CA GLU A 194 4.87 -37.23 -11.45
C GLU A 194 4.52 -37.84 -12.82
N LYS A 195 5.41 -37.75 -13.82
CA LYS A 195 5.20 -38.20 -15.20
C LYS A 195 3.98 -37.55 -15.87
N VAL A 196 3.79 -36.28 -15.60
CA VAL A 196 2.69 -35.48 -16.16
C VAL A 196 3.11 -34.88 -17.50
N ARG A 197 2.22 -34.90 -18.49
CA ARG A 197 2.44 -34.19 -19.76
C ARG A 197 2.17 -32.70 -19.56
N PHE A 198 3.08 -31.84 -19.99
CA PHE A 198 2.91 -30.40 -19.88
C PHE A 198 3.47 -29.63 -21.07
N ASP A 199 2.92 -28.44 -21.30
CA ASP A 199 3.49 -27.41 -22.17
C ASP A 199 4.44 -26.51 -21.34
N PRO A 200 5.73 -26.39 -21.71
CA PRO A 200 6.67 -25.51 -21.03
C PRO A 200 6.22 -24.05 -20.92
N ALA A 201 5.42 -23.55 -21.88
CA ALA A 201 4.92 -22.18 -21.85
C ALA A 201 3.84 -21.93 -20.78
N ALA A 202 3.31 -22.98 -20.15
CA ALA A 202 2.39 -22.84 -19.01
C ALA A 202 3.12 -22.52 -17.69
N LEU A 203 4.39 -22.93 -17.55
CA LEU A 203 5.16 -22.74 -16.31
C LEU A 203 5.40 -21.27 -15.96
N PRO A 204 5.75 -20.38 -16.91
CA PRO A 204 5.85 -18.95 -16.64
C PRO A 204 4.53 -18.29 -16.18
N LEU A 205 3.36 -18.85 -16.55
CA LEU A 205 2.07 -18.36 -16.06
C LEU A 205 1.89 -18.69 -14.57
N ILE A 206 2.15 -19.95 -14.19
CA ILE A 206 2.11 -20.38 -12.80
C ILE A 206 3.15 -19.63 -11.97
N ALA A 207 4.37 -19.47 -12.49
CA ALA A 207 5.45 -18.81 -11.77
C ALA A 207 5.14 -17.34 -11.46
N ARG A 208 4.55 -16.63 -12.43
CA ARG A 208 4.07 -15.25 -12.22
C ARG A 208 2.93 -15.19 -11.22
N GLY A 209 1.91 -16.05 -11.37
CA GLY A 209 0.77 -16.11 -10.45
C GLY A 209 1.15 -16.49 -9.01
N ALA A 210 2.30 -17.13 -8.83
CA ALA A 210 2.81 -17.53 -7.52
C ALA A 210 3.64 -16.45 -6.80
N GLU A 211 4.03 -15.37 -7.47
CA GLU A 211 4.79 -14.24 -6.87
C GLU A 211 6.01 -14.67 -6.02
N GLY A 212 6.74 -15.69 -6.48
CA GLY A 212 7.92 -16.23 -5.79
C GLY A 212 7.64 -17.13 -4.58
N SER A 213 6.40 -17.57 -4.38
CA SER A 213 5.98 -18.55 -3.38
C SER A 213 5.90 -19.96 -3.97
N LEU A 214 6.77 -20.88 -3.53
CA LEU A 214 6.72 -22.28 -4.00
C LEU A 214 5.43 -22.98 -3.57
N ARG A 215 4.90 -22.65 -2.38
CA ARG A 215 3.63 -23.22 -1.89
C ARG A 215 2.47 -22.83 -2.80
N ASP A 216 2.41 -21.56 -3.19
CA ASP A 216 1.33 -21.06 -4.05
C ASP A 216 1.50 -21.59 -5.47
N ALA A 217 2.73 -21.66 -5.98
CA ALA A 217 3.04 -22.30 -7.27
C ALA A 217 2.56 -23.76 -7.35
N LEU A 218 2.83 -24.57 -6.33
CA LEU A 218 2.37 -25.96 -6.29
C LEU A 218 0.85 -26.08 -6.16
N SER A 219 0.22 -25.14 -5.45
CA SER A 219 -1.24 -25.12 -5.31
C SER A 219 -1.93 -24.72 -6.62
N LEU A 220 -1.36 -23.74 -7.33
CA LEU A 220 -1.79 -23.36 -8.68
C LEU A 220 -1.56 -24.51 -9.67
N LEU A 221 -0.42 -25.21 -9.58
CA LEU A 221 -0.12 -26.36 -10.41
C LEU A 221 -1.13 -27.50 -10.18
N ASP A 222 -1.40 -27.87 -8.92
CA ASP A 222 -2.43 -28.86 -8.58
C ASP A 222 -3.79 -28.49 -9.19
N THR A 223 -4.17 -27.21 -9.09
CA THR A 223 -5.45 -26.71 -9.62
C THR A 223 -5.47 -26.77 -11.16
N ALA A 224 -4.37 -26.39 -11.81
CA ALA A 224 -4.22 -26.43 -13.26
C ALA A 224 -4.27 -27.86 -13.81
N LEU A 225 -3.64 -28.81 -13.12
CA LEU A 225 -3.70 -30.24 -13.48
C LEU A 225 -5.10 -30.82 -13.29
N ALA A 226 -5.80 -30.44 -12.21
CA ALA A 226 -7.18 -30.86 -11.99
C ALA A 226 -8.12 -30.31 -13.07
N TYR A 227 -7.93 -29.05 -13.47
CA TYR A 227 -8.71 -28.39 -14.52
C TYR A 227 -8.45 -28.99 -15.91
N GLY A 228 -7.18 -29.24 -16.25
CA GLY A 228 -6.75 -29.80 -17.54
C GLY A 228 -6.85 -31.33 -17.66
N GLY A 229 -7.54 -32.01 -16.74
CA GLY A 229 -7.74 -33.46 -16.80
C GLY A 229 -6.44 -34.28 -16.66
N GLY A 230 -5.45 -33.76 -15.94
CA GLY A 230 -4.15 -34.41 -15.71
C GLY A 230 -3.05 -34.02 -16.70
N VAL A 231 -3.32 -33.05 -17.58
CA VAL A 231 -2.33 -32.45 -18.49
C VAL A 231 -2.25 -30.94 -18.18
N LEU A 232 -1.05 -30.37 -18.29
CA LEU A 232 -0.86 -28.93 -18.13
C LEU A 232 -0.73 -28.25 -19.50
N GLU A 233 -1.76 -27.53 -19.91
CA GLU A 233 -1.81 -26.80 -21.18
C GLU A 233 -1.83 -25.29 -20.95
N VAL A 234 -1.21 -24.50 -21.84
CA VAL A 234 -1.05 -23.05 -21.69
C VAL A 234 -2.40 -22.33 -21.66
N GLU A 235 -3.27 -22.63 -22.63
CA GLU A 235 -4.58 -21.97 -22.73
C GLU A 235 -5.48 -22.28 -21.53
N ALA A 236 -5.50 -23.54 -21.11
CA ALA A 236 -6.28 -23.97 -19.94
C ALA A 236 -5.76 -23.31 -18.66
N THR A 237 -4.44 -23.20 -18.51
CA THR A 237 -3.79 -22.54 -17.37
C THR A 237 -4.09 -21.04 -17.36
N ALA A 238 -4.00 -20.37 -18.51
CA ALA A 238 -4.33 -18.94 -18.62
C ALA A 238 -5.80 -18.66 -18.22
N ARG A 239 -6.74 -19.46 -18.75
CA ARG A 239 -8.17 -19.36 -18.39
C ARG A 239 -8.40 -19.62 -16.89
N LEU A 240 -7.75 -20.62 -16.32
CA LEU A 240 -7.89 -20.93 -14.89
C LEU A 240 -7.41 -19.78 -13.99
N LEU A 241 -6.30 -19.14 -14.34
CA LEU A 241 -5.75 -18.04 -13.56
C LEU A 241 -6.56 -16.75 -13.70
N GLY A 242 -7.61 -16.73 -14.54
CA GLY A 242 -8.34 -15.52 -14.88
C GLY A 242 -7.44 -14.44 -15.50
N ALA A 243 -6.26 -14.86 -15.95
CA ALA A 243 -5.26 -14.02 -16.55
C ALA A 243 -5.65 -13.85 -18.01
N SER A 244 -5.84 -12.59 -18.42
CA SER A 244 -5.99 -12.27 -19.83
C SER A 244 -4.79 -12.87 -20.57
N ALA A 245 -5.06 -13.50 -21.72
CA ALA A 245 -3.98 -14.09 -22.50
C ALA A 245 -2.90 -13.02 -22.76
N PRO A 246 -1.59 -13.33 -22.68
CA PRO A 246 -0.54 -12.30 -22.83
C PRO A 246 -0.67 -11.47 -24.12
N ALA A 247 -1.23 -12.05 -25.19
CA ALA A 247 -1.52 -11.37 -26.44
C ALA A 247 -2.70 -10.37 -26.35
N GLU A 248 -3.71 -10.63 -25.51
CA GLU A 248 -4.81 -9.69 -25.23
C GLU A 248 -4.32 -8.51 -24.39
N VAL A 249 -3.54 -8.76 -23.34
CA VAL A 249 -2.91 -7.69 -22.53
C VAL A 249 -2.06 -6.78 -23.41
N ARG A 250 -1.25 -7.35 -24.31
CA ARG A 250 -0.43 -6.56 -25.25
C ARG A 250 -1.28 -5.77 -26.24
N ARG A 251 -2.35 -6.34 -26.77
CA ARG A 251 -3.29 -5.60 -27.65
C ARG A 251 -3.97 -4.45 -26.91
N PHE A 252 -4.39 -4.68 -25.67
CA PHE A 252 -4.96 -3.64 -24.82
C PHE A 252 -3.94 -2.53 -24.53
N ALA A 253 -2.70 -2.88 -24.19
CA ALA A 253 -1.61 -1.93 -24.00
C ALA A 253 -1.32 -1.12 -25.28
N ALA A 254 -1.35 -1.77 -26.45
CA ALA A 254 -1.12 -1.14 -27.74
C ALA A 254 -2.23 -0.16 -28.15
N ALA A 255 -3.50 -0.48 -27.86
CA ALA A 255 -4.62 0.41 -28.15
C ALA A 255 -4.48 1.77 -27.45
N MET A 256 -4.04 1.75 -26.18
CA MET A 256 -3.77 2.96 -25.40
C MET A 256 -2.67 3.83 -26.01
N VAL A 257 -1.58 3.19 -26.39
CA VAL A 257 -0.45 3.82 -27.07
C VAL A 257 -0.87 4.43 -28.40
N ALA A 258 -1.73 3.74 -29.16
CA ALA A 258 -2.27 4.20 -30.45
C ALA A 258 -3.37 5.27 -30.33
N HIS A 259 -3.70 5.74 -29.12
CA HIS A 259 -4.83 6.65 -28.85
C HIS A 259 -6.21 6.09 -29.23
N ASP A 260 -6.33 4.77 -29.35
CA ASP A 260 -7.58 4.10 -29.71
C ASP A 260 -8.38 3.72 -28.45
N ALA A 261 -9.13 4.69 -27.94
CA ALA A 261 -10.02 4.47 -26.80
C ALA A 261 -11.11 3.43 -27.10
N ALA A 262 -11.56 3.31 -28.36
CA ALA A 262 -12.64 2.41 -28.73
C ALA A 262 -12.18 0.95 -28.60
N ALA A 263 -11.04 0.61 -29.20
CA ALA A 263 -10.47 -0.73 -29.10
C ALA A 263 -10.15 -1.11 -27.64
N ALA A 264 -9.67 -0.16 -26.84
CA ALA A 264 -9.39 -0.40 -25.43
C ALA A 264 -10.69 -0.65 -24.61
N LEU A 265 -11.74 0.14 -24.83
CA LEU A 265 -13.04 -0.07 -24.16
C LEU A 265 -13.69 -1.39 -24.59
N GLU A 266 -13.58 -1.78 -25.86
CA GLU A 266 -14.05 -3.08 -26.34
C GLU A 266 -13.29 -4.25 -25.69
N ALA A 267 -11.99 -4.09 -25.43
CA ALA A 267 -11.21 -5.10 -24.71
C ALA A 267 -11.68 -5.26 -23.26
N ILE A 268 -11.99 -4.17 -22.55
CA ILE A 268 -12.58 -4.23 -21.20
C ILE A 268 -13.91 -4.96 -21.22
N ASP A 269 -14.77 -4.66 -22.21
CA ASP A 269 -16.08 -5.29 -22.31
C ASP A 269 -16.00 -6.80 -22.62
N ARG A 270 -15.06 -7.22 -23.48
CA ARG A 270 -14.77 -8.64 -23.71
C ARG A 270 -14.27 -9.33 -22.44
N ALA A 271 -13.23 -8.78 -21.80
CA ALA A 271 -12.67 -9.33 -20.56
C ALA A 271 -13.74 -9.48 -19.47
N ALA A 272 -14.62 -8.49 -19.32
CA ALA A 272 -15.73 -8.55 -18.37
C ALA A 272 -16.78 -9.62 -18.73
N ARG A 273 -17.10 -9.82 -20.02
CA ARG A 273 -18.03 -10.86 -20.47
C ARG A 273 -17.47 -12.26 -20.29
N ASP A 274 -16.17 -12.42 -20.52
CA ASP A 274 -15.46 -13.68 -20.39
C ASP A 274 -15.13 -14.02 -18.93
N GLY A 275 -15.43 -13.11 -18.00
CA GLY A 275 -15.25 -13.31 -16.55
C GLY A 275 -13.80 -13.16 -16.09
N GLU A 276 -12.96 -12.46 -16.87
CA GLU A 276 -11.57 -12.19 -16.53
C GLU A 276 -11.46 -11.20 -15.36
N ASP A 277 -10.38 -11.28 -14.58
CA ASP A 277 -10.10 -10.31 -13.51
C ASP A 277 -9.58 -9.00 -14.13
N LEU A 278 -10.45 -7.99 -14.21
CA LEU A 278 -10.09 -6.66 -14.70
C LEU A 278 -8.96 -6.00 -13.90
N GLY A 279 -8.87 -6.28 -12.60
CA GLY A 279 -7.75 -5.82 -11.77
C GLY A 279 -6.45 -6.51 -12.17
N ALA A 280 -6.48 -7.80 -12.49
CA ALA A 280 -5.32 -8.51 -13.03
C ALA A 280 -4.91 -7.95 -14.40
N LEU A 281 -5.86 -7.73 -15.32
CA LEU A 281 -5.61 -7.09 -16.61
C LEU A 281 -4.90 -5.74 -16.44
N VAL A 282 -5.35 -4.91 -15.50
CA VAL A 282 -4.71 -3.62 -15.18
C VAL A 282 -3.28 -3.80 -14.67
N ARG A 283 -3.06 -4.67 -13.69
CA ARG A 283 -1.72 -4.94 -13.13
C ARG A 283 -0.76 -5.48 -14.19
N GLU A 284 -1.21 -6.38 -15.05
CA GLU A 284 -0.41 -6.91 -16.15
C GLU A 284 -0.08 -5.84 -17.20
N THR A 285 -1.03 -4.96 -17.51
CA THR A 285 -0.83 -3.84 -18.45
C THR A 285 0.17 -2.82 -17.88
N ILE A 286 0.08 -2.50 -16.58
CA ILE A 286 1.05 -1.66 -15.87
C ILE A 286 2.45 -2.26 -15.97
N GLU A 287 2.60 -3.57 -15.77
CA GLU A 287 3.88 -4.25 -15.87
C GLU A 287 4.43 -4.23 -17.31
N VAL A 288 3.57 -4.38 -18.33
CA VAL A 288 3.97 -4.20 -19.74
C VAL A 288 4.55 -2.82 -19.97
N TRP A 289 3.84 -1.74 -19.61
CA TRP A 289 4.36 -0.39 -19.80
C TRP A 289 5.58 -0.07 -18.94
N ARG A 290 5.67 -0.61 -17.72
CA ARG A 290 6.88 -0.51 -16.89
C ARG A 290 8.09 -1.12 -17.61
N ARG A 291 7.94 -2.30 -18.21
CA ARG A 291 9.02 -2.94 -18.98
C ARG A 291 9.42 -2.10 -20.18
N VAL A 292 8.43 -1.59 -20.94
CA VAL A 292 8.68 -0.67 -22.05
C VAL A 292 9.42 0.58 -21.58
N LEU A 293 9.02 1.16 -20.45
CA LEU A 293 9.63 2.35 -19.87
C LEU A 293 11.10 2.10 -19.51
N VAL A 294 11.38 0.98 -18.82
CA VAL A 294 12.74 0.59 -18.43
C VAL A 294 13.61 0.36 -19.67
N LEU A 295 13.12 -0.40 -20.65
CA LEU A 295 13.87 -0.69 -21.89
C LEU A 295 14.13 0.59 -22.71
N LYS A 296 13.19 1.54 -22.72
CA LYS A 296 13.36 2.81 -23.44
C LYS A 296 14.28 3.79 -22.71
N ALA A 297 14.20 3.86 -21.38
CA ALA A 297 15.05 4.73 -20.56
C ALA A 297 16.47 4.18 -20.38
N ALA A 298 16.63 2.86 -20.34
CA ALA A 298 17.90 2.17 -20.17
C ALA A 298 17.97 0.95 -21.12
N PRO A 299 18.39 1.16 -22.39
CA PRO A 299 18.44 0.08 -23.39
C PRO A 299 19.34 -1.11 -23.03
N THR A 300 20.27 -0.93 -22.10
CA THR A 300 21.18 -1.99 -21.61
C THR A 300 20.63 -2.72 -20.38
N ALA A 301 19.47 -2.33 -19.85
CA ALA A 301 18.86 -2.98 -18.70
C ALA A 301 18.46 -4.42 -19.05
N LYS A 302 18.97 -5.37 -18.26
CA LYS A 302 18.56 -6.78 -18.36
C LYS A 302 17.35 -7.00 -17.45
N LEU A 303 16.22 -7.34 -18.04
CA LEU A 303 15.04 -7.79 -17.31
C LEU A 303 15.10 -9.32 -17.23
N PRO A 304 15.32 -9.92 -16.04
CA PRO A 304 15.62 -11.35 -15.87
C PRO A 304 14.46 -12.30 -16.18
N ASP A 305 13.29 -11.79 -16.59
CA ASP A 305 12.06 -12.57 -16.78
C ASP A 305 11.52 -12.51 -18.22
N LEU A 306 12.33 -12.07 -19.19
CA LEU A 306 11.91 -11.87 -20.59
C LEU A 306 12.75 -12.68 -21.56
N THR A 307 12.07 -13.34 -22.51
CA THR A 307 12.71 -13.94 -23.68
C THR A 307 13.16 -12.87 -24.69
N PRO A 308 14.14 -13.15 -25.57
CA PRO A 308 14.54 -12.20 -26.61
C PRO A 308 13.39 -11.75 -27.50
N ALA A 309 12.47 -12.66 -27.84
CA ALA A 309 11.28 -12.34 -28.64
C ALA A 309 10.33 -11.36 -27.92
N GLU A 310 10.14 -11.53 -26.61
CA GLU A 310 9.32 -10.60 -25.81
C GLU A 310 9.98 -9.23 -25.68
N VAL A 311 11.32 -9.18 -25.59
CA VAL A 311 12.07 -7.92 -25.59
C VAL A 311 11.84 -7.16 -26.91
N ASP A 312 11.92 -7.85 -28.05
CA ASP A 312 11.67 -7.26 -29.37
C ASP A 312 10.23 -6.73 -29.50
N GLU A 313 9.23 -7.51 -29.04
CA GLU A 313 7.83 -7.07 -29.01
C GLU A 313 7.62 -5.81 -28.14
N LEU A 314 8.26 -5.75 -26.97
CA LEU A 314 8.17 -4.58 -26.09
C LEU A 314 8.88 -3.36 -26.67
N HIS A 315 9.99 -3.55 -27.38
CA HIS A 315 10.63 -2.46 -28.13
C HIS A 315 9.71 -1.90 -29.21
N ALA A 316 9.07 -2.76 -30.00
CA ALA A 316 8.11 -2.34 -31.03
C ALA A 316 6.91 -1.58 -30.43
N LEU A 317 6.40 -2.03 -29.28
CA LEU A 317 5.32 -1.33 -28.56
C LEU A 317 5.73 0.06 -28.06
N GLY A 318 7.00 0.21 -27.64
CA GLY A 318 7.55 1.46 -27.12
C GLY A 318 8.04 2.44 -28.16
N GLU A 319 8.28 2.01 -29.40
CA GLU A 319 8.81 2.86 -30.49
C GLU A 319 7.96 4.12 -30.74
N PRO A 320 6.62 4.04 -30.94
CA PRO A 320 5.82 5.20 -31.32
C PRO A 320 5.52 6.17 -30.17
N VAL A 321 5.90 5.87 -28.93
CA VAL A 321 5.49 6.63 -27.73
C VAL A 321 6.68 7.33 -27.11
N SER A 322 6.52 8.60 -26.72
CA SER A 322 7.53 9.31 -25.94
C SER A 322 7.61 8.82 -24.49
N LEU A 323 8.74 9.06 -23.81
CA LEU A 323 8.86 8.70 -22.38
C LEU A 323 7.81 9.42 -21.51
N ASP A 324 7.52 10.68 -21.81
CA ASP A 324 6.53 11.48 -21.07
C ASP A 324 5.11 10.95 -21.23
N GLU A 325 4.73 10.56 -22.45
CA GLU A 325 3.44 9.92 -22.69
C GLU A 325 3.31 8.59 -21.95
N LEU A 326 4.37 7.77 -21.97
CA LEU A 326 4.37 6.49 -21.26
C LEU A 326 4.24 6.69 -19.74
N LEU A 327 4.93 7.69 -19.19
CA LEU A 327 4.79 8.08 -17.77
C LEU A 327 3.38 8.57 -17.45
N TYR A 328 2.74 9.32 -18.35
CA TYR A 328 1.36 9.78 -18.18
C TYR A 328 0.38 8.60 -18.14
N VAL A 329 0.48 7.68 -19.11
CA VAL A 329 -0.36 6.49 -19.17
C VAL A 329 -0.15 5.60 -17.94
N LEU A 330 1.11 5.36 -17.56
CA LEU A 330 1.46 4.53 -16.41
C LEU A 330 0.90 5.11 -15.10
N ARG A 331 0.98 6.44 -14.89
CA ARG A 331 0.40 7.08 -13.71
C ARG A 331 -1.11 6.96 -13.66
N ALA A 332 -1.80 7.14 -14.79
CA ALA A 332 -3.25 6.99 -14.86
C ALA A 332 -3.70 5.57 -14.46
N PHE A 333 -2.96 4.54 -14.87
CA PHE A 333 -3.30 3.16 -14.52
C PHE A 333 -2.89 2.77 -13.10
N LEU A 334 -1.77 3.28 -12.57
CA LEU A 334 -1.42 3.09 -11.16
C LEU A 334 -2.48 3.72 -10.23
N GLU A 335 -3.00 4.89 -10.60
CA GLU A 335 -4.12 5.54 -9.90
C GLU A 335 -5.39 4.68 -9.98
N ALA A 336 -5.70 4.15 -11.17
CA ALA A 336 -6.84 3.26 -11.37
C ALA A 336 -6.75 1.95 -10.58
N ASP A 337 -5.59 1.28 -10.55
CA ASP A 337 -5.38 0.04 -9.78
C ASP A 337 -5.63 0.26 -8.28
N ALA A 338 -5.22 1.42 -7.73
CA ALA A 338 -5.52 1.77 -6.35
C ALA A 338 -7.02 2.03 -6.13
N GLN A 339 -7.66 2.84 -6.99
CA GLN A 339 -9.07 3.19 -6.89
C GLN A 339 -10.00 1.98 -7.08
N MET A 340 -9.66 1.07 -7.98
CA MET A 340 -10.41 -0.16 -8.23
C MET A 340 -10.53 -1.07 -6.99
N ARG A 341 -9.56 -1.04 -6.06
CA ARG A 341 -9.59 -1.85 -4.84
C ARG A 341 -10.59 -1.33 -3.81
N GLU A 342 -10.87 -0.04 -3.83
CA GLU A 342 -11.75 0.64 -2.88
C GLU A 342 -13.13 0.93 -3.46
N SER A 343 -13.23 1.01 -4.79
CA SER A 343 -14.45 1.40 -5.50
C SER A 343 -15.46 0.24 -5.59
N PRO A 344 -16.76 0.51 -5.35
CA PRO A 344 -17.82 -0.47 -5.60
C PRO A 344 -18.04 -0.73 -7.10
N GLN A 345 -17.42 0.05 -7.99
CA GLN A 345 -17.53 -0.10 -9.45
C GLN A 345 -16.15 -0.09 -10.13
N PRO A 346 -15.32 -1.13 -9.94
CA PRO A 346 -13.95 -1.18 -10.48
C PRO A 346 -13.88 -1.01 -12.01
N ARG A 347 -14.87 -1.53 -12.73
CA ARG A 347 -14.97 -1.38 -14.19
C ARG A 347 -15.01 0.09 -14.63
N VAL A 348 -15.74 0.93 -13.91
CA VAL A 348 -15.89 2.36 -14.26
C VAL A 348 -14.57 3.10 -14.06
N GLU A 349 -13.84 2.82 -12.98
CA GLU A 349 -12.52 3.41 -12.73
C GLU A 349 -11.54 3.10 -13.87
N LEU A 350 -11.56 1.84 -14.35
CA LEU A 350 -10.74 1.41 -15.47
C LEU A 350 -11.14 2.09 -16.79
N GLU A 351 -12.45 2.18 -17.09
CA GLU A 351 -12.95 2.86 -18.29
C GLU A 351 -12.55 4.35 -18.30
N ILE A 352 -12.59 5.02 -17.14
CA ILE A 352 -12.11 6.39 -16.98
C ILE A 352 -10.61 6.49 -17.27
N ALA A 353 -9.81 5.57 -16.71
CA ALA A 353 -8.37 5.53 -16.92
C ALA A 353 -8.00 5.34 -18.41
N VAL A 354 -8.71 4.46 -19.11
CA VAL A 354 -8.57 4.27 -20.56
C VAL A 354 -8.90 5.55 -21.33
N VAL A 355 -10.03 6.21 -21.03
CA VAL A 355 -10.37 7.44 -21.73
C VAL A 355 -9.34 8.54 -21.47
N ARG A 356 -8.84 8.66 -20.23
CA ARG A 356 -7.80 9.64 -19.86
C ARG A 356 -6.49 9.38 -20.60
N ALA A 357 -6.02 8.13 -20.63
CA ALA A 357 -4.74 7.78 -21.24
C ALA A 357 -4.78 7.81 -22.78
N ALA A 358 -5.93 7.51 -23.42
CA ALA A 358 -6.11 7.68 -24.85
C ALA A 358 -6.21 9.16 -25.26
N ARG A 359 -6.83 10.01 -24.42
CA ARG A 359 -6.94 11.47 -24.64
C ARG A 359 -5.75 12.27 -24.08
N ARG A 360 -4.65 11.61 -23.75
CA ARG A 360 -3.49 12.27 -23.13
C ARG A 360 -3.05 13.50 -23.94
N PRO A 361 -2.69 14.61 -23.29
CA PRO A 361 -2.16 15.76 -23.99
C PRO A 361 -0.80 15.39 -24.59
N VAL A 362 -0.65 15.57 -25.90
CA VAL A 362 0.66 15.46 -26.55
C VAL A 362 1.52 16.61 -26.01
N PRO A 363 2.72 16.33 -25.47
CA PRO A 363 3.63 17.40 -25.05
C PRO A 363 3.95 18.26 -26.27
N ALA A 364 3.35 19.45 -26.36
CA ALA A 364 3.76 20.42 -27.36
C ALA A 364 5.17 20.87 -26.97
N THR A 365 6.11 20.83 -27.93
CA THR A 365 7.45 21.37 -27.68
C THR A 365 7.32 22.85 -27.34
N LEU A 366 8.20 23.35 -26.47
CA LEU A 366 8.23 24.77 -26.14
C LEU A 366 8.31 25.63 -27.42
N GLU A 367 9.00 25.13 -28.44
CA GLU A 367 9.11 25.70 -29.78
C GLU A 367 7.78 25.77 -30.53
N GLU A 368 6.89 24.78 -30.42
CA GLU A 368 5.55 24.85 -31.02
C GLU A 368 4.62 25.82 -30.31
N ILE A 369 4.74 25.92 -28.98
CA ILE A 369 3.99 26.90 -28.20
C ILE A 369 4.47 28.31 -28.57
N VAL A 370 5.79 28.52 -28.62
CA VAL A 370 6.39 29.79 -29.05
C VAL A 370 5.99 30.11 -30.50
N ARG A 371 6.05 29.15 -31.42
CA ARG A 371 5.59 29.34 -32.82
C ARG A 371 4.12 29.74 -32.89
N LYS A 372 3.24 29.10 -32.13
CA LYS A 372 1.81 29.46 -32.07
C LYS A 372 1.59 30.85 -31.48
N VAL A 373 2.41 31.26 -30.51
CA VAL A 373 2.40 32.61 -29.95
C VAL A 373 2.90 33.63 -30.97
N ASP A 374 3.99 33.36 -31.68
CA ASP A 374 4.53 34.21 -32.74
C ASP A 374 3.55 34.36 -33.92
N GLU A 375 2.90 33.27 -34.32
CA GLU A 375 1.84 33.28 -35.35
C GLU A 375 0.61 34.07 -34.88
N ALA A 376 0.22 33.97 -33.61
CA ALA A 376 -0.86 34.75 -33.03
C ALA A 376 -0.50 36.25 -32.94
N GLU A 377 0.72 36.58 -32.54
CA GLU A 377 1.24 37.95 -32.57
C GLU A 377 1.27 38.52 -33.99
N ALA A 378 1.73 37.75 -34.97
CA ALA A 378 1.77 38.18 -36.36
C ALA A 378 0.37 38.46 -36.92
N ARG A 379 -0.63 37.63 -36.57
CA ARG A 379 -2.04 37.86 -36.93
C ARG A 379 -2.62 39.11 -36.28
N LEU A 380 -2.30 39.36 -35.00
CA LEU A 380 -2.71 40.57 -34.29
C LEU A 380 -2.08 41.83 -34.90
N ARG A 381 -0.79 41.78 -35.28
CA ARG A 381 -0.11 42.89 -35.96
C ARG A 381 -0.70 43.15 -37.35
N GLN A 382 -1.00 42.12 -38.14
CA GLN A 382 -1.63 42.29 -39.45
C GLN A 382 -3.06 42.86 -39.35
N ALA A 383 -3.84 42.45 -38.36
CA ALA A 383 -5.16 43.02 -38.08
C ALA A 383 -5.08 44.51 -37.67
N ALA A 384 -4.04 44.91 -36.92
CA ALA A 384 -3.80 46.30 -36.56
C ALA A 384 -3.41 47.18 -37.76
N VAL A 385 -2.67 46.65 -38.74
CA VAL A 385 -2.30 47.38 -39.97
C VAL A 385 -3.49 47.51 -40.94
N ALA A 386 -4.33 46.46 -41.05
CA ALA A 386 -5.54 46.52 -41.89
C ALA A 386 -6.60 47.51 -41.36
N GLY A 387 -6.63 47.76 -40.05
CA GLY A 387 -7.53 48.73 -39.42
C GLY A 387 -7.16 50.21 -39.65
N GLN A 388 -5.97 50.52 -40.17
CA GLN A 388 -5.51 51.91 -40.38
C GLN A 388 -5.68 52.42 -41.83
N ALA A 389 -6.12 51.58 -42.77
CA ALA A 389 -6.20 51.95 -44.19
C ALA A 389 -7.56 52.50 -44.67
N SER A 390 -8.52 52.77 -43.77
CA SER A 390 -9.78 53.41 -44.15
C SER A 390 -10.07 54.67 -43.33
N ALA A 391 -9.54 55.80 -43.83
CA ALA A 391 -9.90 57.13 -43.37
C ALA A 391 -10.32 58.04 -44.55
N ARG A 392 -11.64 58.03 -44.83
CA ARG A 392 -12.56 59.10 -45.30
C ARG A 392 -12.44 59.71 -46.72
N PRO A 393 -13.59 60.19 -47.25
CA PRO A 393 -13.83 61.63 -47.16
C PRO A 393 -15.20 62.03 -46.58
N ALA A 394 -15.27 63.31 -46.23
CA ALA A 394 -16.29 64.00 -45.44
C ALA A 394 -17.48 64.50 -46.28
N VAL A 395 -18.64 64.64 -45.64
CA VAL A 395 -19.65 65.65 -45.99
C VAL A 395 -20.24 66.22 -44.70
N GLN A 396 -20.21 67.55 -44.61
CA GLN A 396 -20.75 68.40 -43.55
C GLN A 396 -22.28 68.51 -43.63
N GLY A 397 -22.89 68.93 -42.53
CA GLY A 397 -24.04 69.86 -42.58
C GLY A 397 -25.33 69.40 -41.92
N ASP A 398 -25.47 69.82 -40.66
CA ASP A 398 -26.70 70.26 -39.98
C ASP A 398 -27.96 69.36 -39.95
N LEU A 399 -28.46 69.11 -38.74
CA LEU A 399 -29.70 69.72 -38.23
C LEU A 399 -30.02 69.21 -36.81
N LEU A 400 -30.19 70.17 -35.91
CA LEU A 400 -30.62 70.04 -34.53
C LEU A 400 -32.06 69.49 -34.42
N SER A 401 -32.30 68.46 -33.59
CA SER A 401 -33.42 68.45 -32.62
C SER A 401 -33.45 67.23 -31.69
N SER A 402 -33.24 67.53 -30.41
CA SER A 402 -33.95 67.05 -29.20
C SER A 402 -34.43 65.59 -29.08
N SER A 403 -33.76 64.82 -28.23
CA SER A 403 -34.26 64.44 -26.87
C SER A 403 -33.46 63.27 -26.28
N PRO A 404 -33.31 63.19 -24.94
CA PRO A 404 -32.19 62.49 -24.32
C PRO A 404 -32.45 60.99 -24.19
N ARG A 405 -31.56 60.18 -24.77
CA ARG A 405 -31.44 58.76 -24.45
C ARG A 405 -30.30 58.55 -23.45
N ARG A 406 -30.63 57.78 -22.41
CA ARG A 406 -29.78 57.19 -21.38
C ARG A 406 -28.35 56.87 -21.87
N PRO A 407 -27.31 57.21 -21.09
CA PRO A 407 -26.03 56.52 -21.18
C PRO A 407 -26.21 55.07 -20.69
N VAL A 408 -26.00 54.12 -21.58
CA VAL A 408 -25.62 52.75 -21.23
C VAL A 408 -24.10 52.75 -21.18
N GLU A 409 -23.56 52.52 -19.99
CA GLU A 409 -22.12 52.35 -19.75
C GLU A 409 -21.71 50.91 -20.14
N PRO A 410 -20.54 50.71 -20.80
CA PRO A 410 -20.08 49.41 -21.27
C PRO A 410 -19.58 48.48 -20.14
N PRO A 411 -19.52 47.15 -20.37
CA PRO A 411 -19.03 46.17 -19.41
C PRO A 411 -17.49 46.16 -19.29
N PRO A 412 -16.93 45.53 -18.23
CA PRO A 412 -15.66 45.93 -17.62
C PRO A 412 -14.43 45.08 -18.00
N GLU A 413 -13.25 45.71 -17.96
CA GLU A 413 -11.93 45.08 -17.72
C GLU A 413 -11.64 45.01 -16.19
N PRO A 414 -10.65 44.19 -15.74
CA PRO A 414 -10.66 43.54 -14.44
C PRO A 414 -10.34 44.48 -13.28
N ALA A 415 -11.23 44.52 -12.30
CA ALA A 415 -11.09 45.32 -11.11
C ALA A 415 -9.98 44.80 -10.17
N ARG A 416 -9.09 45.73 -9.84
CA ARG A 416 -8.29 45.75 -8.62
C ARG A 416 -9.16 45.52 -7.39
N ARG A 417 -8.54 44.95 -6.35
CA ARG A 417 -9.08 44.71 -5.00
C ARG A 417 -10.03 45.84 -4.55
N PRO A 418 -11.26 45.53 -4.10
CA PRO A 418 -12.15 46.53 -3.55
C PRO A 418 -11.64 47.05 -2.20
N PRO A 419 -11.91 48.33 -1.87
CA PRO A 419 -11.78 48.82 -0.51
C PRO A 419 -12.85 48.18 0.37
N GLU A 420 -12.44 47.95 1.60
CA GLU A 420 -13.19 47.67 2.81
C GLU A 420 -14.56 48.37 2.79
N ARG A 421 -15.61 47.62 2.42
CA ARG A 421 -16.99 48.01 2.71
C ARG A 421 -17.20 47.73 4.18
N ALA A 422 -17.33 48.81 4.96
CA ALA A 422 -17.90 48.79 6.30
C ALA A 422 -19.21 47.98 6.26
N SER A 423 -19.11 46.73 6.72
CA SER A 423 -20.25 45.91 7.07
C SER A 423 -20.99 46.63 8.19
N LYS A 424 -22.26 46.93 7.94
CA LYS A 424 -23.20 47.25 9.01
C LYS A 424 -23.08 46.18 10.09
N GLU A 425 -22.68 46.64 11.27
CA GLU A 425 -22.69 45.90 12.52
C GLU A 425 -24.07 45.26 12.69
N ALA A 426 -24.14 43.95 12.42
CA ALA A 426 -25.23 43.15 12.94
C ALA A 426 -24.98 43.01 14.44
N PRO A 427 -25.99 43.16 15.31
CA PRO A 427 -25.79 43.05 16.74
C PRO A 427 -25.19 41.68 17.06
N PRO A 428 -24.29 41.58 18.06
CA PRO A 428 -23.72 40.30 18.46
C PRO A 428 -24.86 39.35 18.80
N LEU A 429 -24.91 38.21 18.12
CA LEU A 429 -25.82 37.13 18.47
C LEU A 429 -25.54 36.76 19.92
N THR A 430 -26.53 36.95 20.78
CA THR A 430 -26.41 36.61 22.19
C THR A 430 -26.12 35.12 22.33
N ALA A 431 -25.27 34.74 23.30
CA ALA A 431 -24.87 33.36 23.62
C ALA A 431 -25.94 32.24 23.44
N PRO A 432 -27.26 32.45 23.72
CA PRO A 432 -28.29 31.44 23.43
C PRO A 432 -28.48 31.07 21.94
N ASP A 433 -28.21 31.96 20.98
CA ASP A 433 -28.42 31.69 19.55
C ASP A 433 -27.31 30.80 18.94
N LEU A 434 -26.08 30.89 19.47
CA LEU A 434 -24.94 30.11 19.00
C LEU A 434 -25.05 28.64 19.41
N ALA A 435 -25.51 28.38 20.64
CA ALA A 435 -25.75 27.02 21.14
C ALA A 435 -26.86 26.31 20.37
N ALA A 436 -27.94 27.02 20.03
CA ALA A 436 -29.04 26.49 19.23
C ALA A 436 -28.61 26.19 17.79
N GLY A 437 -27.83 27.08 17.15
CA GLY A 437 -27.25 26.84 15.83
C GLY A 437 -26.27 25.66 15.82
N TRP A 438 -25.47 25.50 16.88
CA TRP A 438 -24.52 24.40 17.01
C TRP A 438 -25.20 23.02 17.14
N ALA A 439 -26.33 22.93 17.85
CA ALA A 439 -27.10 21.69 17.93
C ALA A 439 -27.55 21.19 16.54
N LEU A 440 -27.96 22.11 15.66
CA LEU A 440 -28.33 21.79 14.27
C LEU A 440 -27.11 21.35 13.43
N VAL A 441 -25.94 21.96 13.66
CA VAL A 441 -24.68 21.53 13.03
C VAL A 441 -24.33 20.09 13.43
N VAL A 442 -24.44 19.74 14.71
CA VAL A 442 -24.20 18.38 15.20
C VAL A 442 -25.15 17.39 14.53
N GLU A 443 -26.44 17.73 14.41
CA GLU A 443 -27.44 16.87 13.78
C GLU A 443 -27.15 16.62 12.30
N GLU A 444 -26.84 17.67 11.52
CA GLU A 444 -26.52 17.55 10.08
C GLU A 444 -25.24 16.74 9.84
N VAL A 445 -24.20 16.97 10.65
CA VAL A 445 -22.94 16.23 10.57
C VAL A 445 -23.15 14.77 10.96
N THR A 446 -23.95 14.49 11.99
CA THR A 446 -24.30 13.12 12.40
C THR A 446 -25.03 12.36 11.28
N ARG A 447 -25.94 13.03 10.56
CA ARG A 447 -26.66 12.43 9.42
C ARG A 447 -25.74 12.13 8.24
N THR A 448 -24.69 12.92 8.06
CA THR A 448 -23.72 12.76 6.96
C THR A 448 -22.65 11.71 7.29
N LYS A 449 -22.11 11.74 8.51
CA LYS A 449 -21.12 10.78 9.02
C LYS A 449 -21.29 10.63 10.54
N ALA A 450 -21.86 9.51 10.99
CA ALA A 450 -22.17 9.26 12.40
C ALA A 450 -20.97 9.43 13.35
N MET A 451 -19.79 8.90 12.97
CA MET A 451 -18.56 9.03 13.76
C MET A 451 -18.09 10.48 13.89
N LEU A 452 -18.21 11.28 12.83
CA LEU A 452 -17.86 12.71 12.86
C LEU A 452 -18.85 13.52 13.69
N GLY A 453 -20.14 13.18 13.61
CA GLY A 453 -21.17 13.77 14.46
C GLY A 453 -20.90 13.56 15.95
N ALA A 454 -20.47 12.37 16.35
CA ALA A 454 -20.11 12.07 17.74
C ALA A 454 -18.92 12.92 18.24
N VAL A 455 -17.95 13.19 17.37
CA VAL A 455 -16.79 14.06 17.70
C VAL A 455 -17.19 15.54 17.77
N VAL A 456 -18.02 16.01 16.83
CA VAL A 456 -18.52 17.40 16.82
C VAL A 456 -19.45 17.67 18.01
N ASN A 457 -20.20 16.67 18.48
CA ASN A 457 -21.03 16.76 19.68
C ASN A 457 -20.20 16.97 20.98
N GLN A 458 -18.93 16.58 20.97
CA GLN A 458 -17.98 16.82 22.07
C GLN A 458 -17.24 18.15 21.94
N ALA A 459 -17.55 18.95 20.92
CA ALA A 459 -17.05 20.30 20.78
C ALA A 459 -18.11 21.30 21.21
N THR A 460 -17.67 22.34 21.93
CA THR A 460 -18.51 23.45 22.36
C THR A 460 -18.08 24.73 21.62
N PRO A 461 -19.01 25.48 21.02
CA PRO A 461 -18.68 26.76 20.42
C PRO A 461 -18.33 27.77 21.53
N VAL A 462 -17.18 28.44 21.40
CA VAL A 462 -16.66 29.37 22.42
C VAL A 462 -16.91 30.81 22.01
N ASP A 463 -16.62 31.14 20.76
CA ASP A 463 -16.69 32.52 20.27
C ASP A 463 -16.92 32.55 18.75
N LEU A 464 -17.49 33.65 18.27
CA LEU A 464 -17.69 33.96 16.85
C LEU A 464 -17.30 35.43 16.62
N ALA A 465 -16.07 35.64 16.18
CA ALA A 465 -15.52 36.96 15.87
C ALA A 465 -15.06 37.02 14.40
N ASP A 466 -15.32 38.12 13.70
CA ASP A 466 -14.89 38.34 12.29
C ASP A 466 -15.22 37.20 11.33
N GLY A 467 -16.33 36.50 11.59
CA GLY A 467 -16.78 35.34 10.83
C GLY A 467 -15.93 34.07 10.99
N GLN A 468 -15.15 33.98 12.05
CA GLN A 468 -14.41 32.81 12.49
C GLN A 468 -15.07 32.22 13.73
N LEU A 469 -15.60 31.00 13.60
CA LEU A 469 -16.16 30.25 14.70
C LEU A 469 -15.05 29.47 15.41
N THR A 470 -14.84 29.76 16.69
CA THR A 470 -13.90 29.04 17.54
C THR A 470 -14.64 27.98 18.34
N ILE A 471 -14.27 26.71 18.15
CA ILE A 471 -14.82 25.59 18.91
C ILE A 471 -13.77 25.03 19.87
N ARG A 472 -14.19 24.63 21.07
CA ARG A 472 -13.37 23.94 22.06
C ARG A 472 -13.73 22.48 22.07
N LEU A 473 -12.74 21.62 21.83
CA LEU A 473 -12.94 20.18 21.80
C LEU A 473 -12.48 19.56 23.13
N GLU A 474 -13.38 18.84 23.80
CA GLU A 474 -13.10 18.13 25.07
C GLU A 474 -12.56 16.69 24.86
N GLY A 475 -12.12 16.36 23.63
CA GLY A 475 -11.71 15.02 23.23
C GLY A 475 -10.20 14.73 23.22
N ASN A 476 -9.85 13.44 23.10
CA ASN A 476 -8.47 12.92 22.99
C ASN A 476 -7.77 13.34 21.68
N HIS A 477 -6.46 13.09 21.57
CA HIS A 477 -5.63 13.36 20.37
C HIS A 477 -6.31 12.93 19.06
N PHE A 478 -6.93 11.75 19.06
CA PHE A 478 -7.65 11.18 17.92
C PHE A 478 -8.80 12.07 17.41
N HIS A 479 -9.55 12.73 18.30
CA HIS A 479 -10.66 13.61 17.91
C HIS A 479 -10.16 14.90 17.24
N ARG A 480 -8.98 15.38 17.66
CA ARG A 480 -8.33 16.56 17.03
C ARG A 480 -7.82 16.22 15.64
N GLU A 481 -7.20 15.06 15.48
CA GLU A 481 -6.69 14.59 14.18
C GLU A 481 -7.85 14.38 13.19
N MET A 482 -8.97 13.85 13.65
CA MET A 482 -10.16 13.63 12.82
C MET A 482 -10.82 14.94 12.34
N LEU A 483 -10.74 16.03 13.13
CA LEU A 483 -11.20 17.37 12.74
C LEU A 483 -10.12 18.18 11.98
N ALA A 484 -8.85 17.77 12.07
CA ALA A 484 -7.74 18.33 11.30
C ALA A 484 -7.71 17.79 9.87
N ASP A 485 -8.25 16.59 9.64
CA ASP A 485 -8.46 16.04 8.30
C ASP A 485 -9.27 17.01 7.41
N ARG A 486 -8.75 17.25 6.20
CA ARG A 486 -9.28 18.28 5.29
C ARG A 486 -10.71 17.98 4.86
N THR A 487 -11.03 16.73 4.56
CA THR A 487 -12.35 16.30 4.09
C THR A 487 -13.39 16.42 5.21
N ASN A 488 -13.04 15.98 6.42
CA ASN A 488 -13.93 16.11 7.58
C ASN A 488 -14.16 17.57 7.97
N ARG A 489 -13.12 18.41 7.92
CA ARG A 489 -13.22 19.84 8.22
C ARG A 489 -14.12 20.58 7.23
N GLU A 490 -14.08 20.22 5.95
CA GLU A 490 -14.97 20.79 4.93
C GLU A 490 -16.44 20.43 5.18
N ILE A 491 -16.74 19.19 5.60
CA ILE A 491 -18.09 18.74 5.95
C ILE A 491 -18.64 19.56 7.13
N VAL A 492 -17.85 19.72 8.20
CA VAL A 492 -18.26 20.50 9.37
C VAL A 492 -18.42 21.98 9.01
N LEU A 493 -17.49 22.54 8.23
CA LEU A 493 -17.56 23.94 7.81
C LEU A 493 -18.80 24.24 6.93
N GLN A 494 -19.21 23.28 6.09
CA GLN A 494 -20.41 23.42 5.27
C GLN A 494 -21.69 23.46 6.12
N ALA A 495 -21.77 22.62 7.15
CA ALA A 495 -22.87 22.62 8.11
C ALA A 495 -22.89 23.91 8.95
N VAL A 496 -21.72 24.37 9.43
CA VAL A 496 -21.57 25.63 10.16
C VAL A 496 -22.05 26.83 9.34
N ARG A 497 -21.70 26.90 8.05
CA ARG A 497 -22.14 27.99 7.15
C ARG A 497 -23.65 28.03 6.92
N ARG A 498 -24.34 26.89 7.04
CA ARG A 498 -25.79 26.80 6.87
C ARG A 498 -26.55 27.18 8.12
N HIS A 499 -26.03 26.80 9.28
CA HIS A 499 -26.75 26.88 10.55
C HIS A 499 -26.27 27.99 11.50
N ILE A 500 -25.10 28.59 11.25
CA ILE A 500 -24.56 29.70 12.05
C ILE A 500 -24.31 30.91 11.14
N ALA A 501 -25.19 31.91 11.24
CA ALA A 501 -25.09 33.13 10.47
C ALA A 501 -23.81 33.91 10.82
N GLY A 502 -23.03 34.28 9.80
CA GLY A 502 -21.76 34.99 9.96
C GLY A 502 -20.53 34.09 10.03
N ALA A 503 -20.66 32.79 10.30
CA ALA A 503 -19.52 31.87 10.37
C ALA A 503 -19.02 31.44 8.96
N THR A 504 -17.85 31.91 8.57
CA THR A 504 -17.19 31.61 7.28
C THR A 504 -15.97 30.70 7.42
N ARG A 505 -15.36 30.68 8.61
CA ARG A 505 -14.19 29.87 8.98
C ARG A 505 -14.43 29.13 10.28
N LEU A 506 -13.79 27.98 10.45
CA LEU A 506 -13.83 27.16 11.66
C LEU A 506 -12.43 27.02 12.21
N GLU A 507 -12.23 27.37 13.47
CA GLU A 507 -11.00 27.16 14.22
C GLU A 507 -11.27 26.22 15.40
N VAL A 508 -10.42 25.22 15.55
CA VAL A 508 -10.50 24.26 16.66
C VAL A 508 -9.47 24.68 17.70
N SER A 509 -9.95 25.32 18.77
CA SER A 509 -9.16 25.50 19.98
C SER A 509 -9.07 24.14 20.68
N GLY A 510 -7.92 23.47 20.54
CA GLY A 510 -7.59 22.41 21.46
C GLY A 510 -7.44 23.03 22.84
N GLY A 511 -7.98 22.39 23.89
CA GLY A 511 -7.49 22.62 25.25
C GLY A 511 -5.99 22.28 25.28
N ALA A 512 -5.17 23.24 24.88
CA ALA A 512 -3.81 23.38 25.31
C ALA A 512 -3.93 24.09 26.65
N ALA A 513 -3.46 23.42 27.71
CA ALA A 513 -3.07 24.10 28.93
C ALA A 513 -2.34 25.38 28.51
N GLY A 514 -2.95 26.52 28.79
CA GLY A 514 -2.41 27.82 28.41
C GLY A 514 -1.00 27.94 29.00
N SER A 515 -0.17 28.77 28.41
CA SER A 515 1.15 29.14 28.95
C SER A 515 1.14 29.58 30.43
N GLY A 516 -0.03 29.81 31.04
CA GLY A 516 -0.19 29.99 32.49
C GLY A 516 -0.10 28.71 33.35
N ASP A 517 -0.44 27.52 32.82
CA ASP A 517 -0.47 26.27 33.61
C ASP A 517 0.93 25.69 33.87
N VAL A 518 1.88 25.91 32.97
CA VAL A 518 3.27 25.41 33.14
C VAL A 518 3.99 26.15 34.26
N GLN A 519 3.70 27.44 34.44
CA GLN A 519 4.23 28.25 35.55
C GLN A 519 3.62 27.86 36.90
N GLN A 520 2.42 27.28 36.90
CA GLN A 520 1.73 26.77 38.09
C GLN A 520 2.04 25.29 38.37
N HIS A 521 2.81 24.63 37.50
CA HIS A 521 3.17 23.22 37.70
C HIS A 521 4.11 23.09 38.93
N PRO A 522 3.82 22.20 39.90
CA PRO A 522 4.57 22.12 41.16
C PRO A 522 6.08 21.94 40.98
N VAL A 523 6.49 21.19 39.96
CA VAL A 523 7.90 20.94 39.64
C VAL A 523 8.60 22.20 39.10
N VAL A 524 7.88 23.02 38.33
CA VAL A 524 8.44 24.26 37.77
C VAL A 524 8.57 25.32 38.87
N GLN A 525 7.59 25.42 39.77
CA GLN A 525 7.67 26.30 40.94
C GLN A 525 8.83 25.93 41.86
N ALA A 526 9.01 24.64 42.17
CA ALA A 526 10.14 24.17 42.97
C ALA A 526 11.50 24.52 42.33
N ALA A 527 11.60 24.43 41.00
CA ALA A 527 12.81 24.81 40.28
C ALA A 527 13.05 26.34 40.29
N LEU A 528 12.01 27.16 40.12
CA LEU A 528 12.13 28.61 40.16
C LEU A 528 12.53 29.11 41.56
N GLU A 529 11.96 28.54 42.63
CA GLU A 529 12.34 28.86 44.01
C GLU A 529 13.79 28.48 44.33
N GLN A 530 14.24 27.32 43.83
CA GLN A 530 15.58 26.82 44.13
C GLN A 530 16.70 27.52 43.33
N PHE A 531 16.40 27.96 42.11
CA PHE A 531 17.42 28.52 41.21
C PHE A 531 17.25 30.03 40.93
N GLY A 532 16.17 30.66 41.41
CA GLY A 532 15.92 32.10 41.24
C GLY A 532 15.78 32.56 39.78
N GLY A 533 15.38 31.65 38.89
CA GLY A 533 15.26 31.90 37.45
C GLY A 533 13.87 32.40 37.04
N GLU A 534 13.71 32.69 35.74
CA GLU A 534 12.41 32.99 35.11
C GLU A 534 12.17 32.07 33.90
N VAL A 535 10.90 31.79 33.58
CA VAL A 535 10.56 30.98 32.41
C VAL A 535 10.58 31.84 31.16
N VAL A 536 11.65 31.72 30.36
CA VAL A 536 11.85 32.52 29.14
C VAL A 536 11.00 32.01 27.96
N ALA A 537 10.82 30.69 27.83
CA ALA A 537 9.98 30.10 26.78
C ALA A 537 9.54 28.67 27.13
N VAL A 538 8.31 28.29 26.76
CA VAL A 538 7.81 26.92 26.83
C VAL A 538 7.70 26.39 25.40
N ARG A 539 8.46 25.34 25.07
CA ARG A 539 8.41 24.69 23.75
C ARG A 539 7.81 23.29 23.88
N PRO A 540 6.89 22.88 22.99
CA PRO A 540 6.41 21.51 22.96
C PRO A 540 7.57 20.56 22.61
N ARG A 541 7.63 19.41 23.28
CA ARG A 541 8.62 18.36 22.98
C ARG A 541 8.34 17.84 21.56
N ALA A 542 9.30 18.01 20.65
CA ALA A 542 9.22 17.43 19.32
C ALA A 542 9.19 15.89 19.42
N PRO A 543 8.46 15.19 18.52
CA PRO A 543 8.52 13.73 18.46
C PRO A 543 9.96 13.30 18.16
N GLU A 544 10.49 12.39 18.97
CA GLU A 544 11.83 11.81 18.75
C GLU A 544 11.81 11.01 17.44
N GLY A 545 12.52 11.46 16.41
CA GLY A 545 12.72 10.62 15.21
C GLY A 545 12.98 11.28 13.85
N GLU A 546 13.38 12.54 13.75
CA GLU A 546 13.95 13.06 12.49
C GLU A 546 15.23 13.86 12.78
N ASP A 547 16.30 13.12 13.03
CA ASP A 547 17.70 13.52 12.77
C ASP A 547 18.58 12.27 12.91
N GLN A 548 18.62 11.47 11.83
CA GLN A 548 19.75 10.61 11.42
C GLN A 548 19.51 9.96 10.06
#